data_AF-A0AAV4HKD6-F1
#
_entry.id   AF-A0AAV4HKD6-F1
#
_cell.length_a   1.000
_cell.length_b   1.000
_cell.length_c   1.000
_cell.angle_alpha   90.00
_cell.angle_beta   90.00
_cell.angle_gamma   90.00
#
_symmetry.space_group_name_H-M   'P 1'
#
loop_
_entity.id
_entity.type
_entity.pdbx_description
1 polymer ?
#
loop_
_entity_poly.entity_id
_entity_poly.type
_entity_poly.pdbx_seq_one_letter_code
_entity_poly.pdbx_strand_id
1 'polypeptide(L)'
;MGTWCGRNCGVCVKLTPTGGFVPGKGRRPSNMNPKIFMVTNDCPIQGNFEWCGQSGKPGSNQPNIHGYEVHFDLQNNRQQVTNTLGWDNPECTWEIVACPWYLANHYKSCECS
;
A
#
# COMPACT_ATOMS: atom_id res chain seq x y z
N MET A 1 -14.64 -12.43 -11.96
CA MET A 1 -13.49 -13.14 -11.35
C MET A 1 -13.34 -12.60 -9.94
N GLY A 2 -13.32 -13.46 -8.92
CA GLY A 2 -13.25 -13.02 -7.52
C GLY A 2 -11.87 -12.47 -7.17
N THR A 3 -11.81 -11.47 -6.29
CA THR A 3 -10.56 -10.91 -5.75
C THR A 3 -10.00 -11.71 -4.56
N TRP A 4 -10.75 -12.71 -4.08
CA TRP A 4 -10.34 -13.62 -3.01
C TRP A 4 -9.09 -14.42 -3.38
N CYS A 5 -8.12 -14.50 -2.45
CA CYS A 5 -6.81 -15.11 -2.65
C CYS A 5 -6.08 -14.63 -3.91
N GLY A 6 -5.99 -13.31 -4.08
CA GLY A 6 -5.23 -12.68 -5.15
C GLY A 6 -3.74 -13.09 -5.15
N ARG A 7 -3.11 -13.08 -6.33
CA ARG A 7 -1.73 -13.56 -6.53
C ARG A 7 -0.67 -12.92 -5.65
N ASN A 8 -0.93 -11.71 -5.14
CA ASN A 8 0.01 -10.95 -4.32
C ASN A 8 -0.32 -10.98 -2.83
N CYS A 9 -1.31 -11.76 -2.38
CA CYS A 9 -1.54 -11.96 -0.95
C CYS A 9 -0.27 -12.50 -0.28
N GLY A 10 0.08 -11.96 0.89
CA GLY A 10 1.28 -12.33 1.64
C GLY A 10 2.58 -11.70 1.14
N VAL A 11 2.59 -11.00 0.00
CA VAL A 11 3.77 -10.24 -0.46
C VAL A 11 4.01 -9.04 0.47
N CYS A 12 5.28 -8.76 0.76
CA CYS A 12 5.66 -7.55 1.49
C CYS A 12 6.24 -6.48 0.56
N VAL A 13 5.88 -5.24 0.83
CA VAL A 13 6.37 -4.06 0.14
C VAL A 13 7.04 -3.12 1.13
N LYS A 14 8.17 -2.54 0.76
CA LYS A 14 8.82 -1.46 1.49
C LYS A 14 8.39 -0.14 0.87
N LEU A 15 7.75 0.71 1.67
CA LEU A 15 7.36 2.06 1.28
C LEU A 15 8.35 3.05 1.91
N THR A 16 8.92 3.92 1.08
CA THR A 16 9.85 4.97 1.52
C THR A 16 9.28 6.32 1.13
N PRO A 17 8.92 7.19 2.10
CA PRO A 17 8.36 8.49 1.77
C PRO A 17 9.35 9.36 0.99
N THR A 18 8.84 10.09 0.00
CA THR A 18 9.63 11.03 -0.83
C THR A 18 9.65 12.44 -0.24
N GLY A 19 8.68 12.74 0.63
CA GLY A 19 8.37 14.09 1.09
C GLY A 19 7.28 14.79 0.29
N GLY A 20 6.89 14.20 -0.85
CA GLY A 20 5.72 14.62 -1.63
C GLY A 20 4.41 14.17 -1.01
N PHE A 21 3.33 14.75 -1.49
CA PHE A 21 1.94 14.40 -1.20
C PHE A 21 1.05 15.03 -2.27
N VAL A 22 -0.16 14.51 -2.46
CA VAL A 22 -1.16 15.12 -3.36
C VAL A 22 -1.75 16.36 -2.67
N PRO A 23 -1.69 17.56 -3.27
CA PRO A 23 -2.19 18.79 -2.64
C PRO A 23 -3.65 18.69 -2.19
N GLY A 24 -3.90 19.04 -0.92
CA GLY A 24 -5.23 18.97 -0.30
C GLY A 24 -5.69 17.57 0.12
N LYS A 25 -4.89 16.52 -0.15
CA LYS A 25 -5.23 15.12 0.15
C LYS A 25 -4.18 14.39 1.00
N GLY A 26 -3.25 15.14 1.60
CA GLY A 26 -2.21 14.60 2.47
C GLY A 26 -1.31 15.71 2.99
N ARG A 27 -0.23 15.32 3.67
CA ARG A 27 0.79 16.22 4.23
C ARG A 27 2.18 15.62 4.12
N ARG A 28 3.19 16.51 4.12
CA ARG A 28 4.60 16.10 4.16
C ARG A 28 4.87 15.31 5.45
N PRO A 29 5.44 14.09 5.38
CA PRO A 29 5.79 13.31 6.56
C PRO A 29 6.94 13.97 7.34
N SER A 30 6.99 13.71 8.65
CA SER A 30 8.01 14.28 9.55
C SER A 30 9.41 13.68 9.35
N ASN A 31 9.49 12.47 8.78
CA ASN A 31 10.73 11.78 8.43
C ASN A 31 10.50 10.87 7.20
N MET A 32 11.60 10.41 6.58
CA MET A 32 11.58 9.52 5.40
C MET A 32 11.95 8.08 5.75
N ASN A 33 11.76 7.67 7.00
CA ASN A 33 12.12 6.31 7.40
C ASN A 33 11.22 5.30 6.66
N PRO A 34 11.79 4.27 6.01
CA PRO A 34 11.00 3.29 5.29
C PRO A 34 10.23 2.39 6.25
N LYS A 35 9.10 1.87 5.79
CA LYS A 35 8.31 0.87 6.52
C LYS A 35 7.86 -0.26 5.60
N ILE A 36 7.92 -1.49 6.12
CA ILE A 36 7.48 -2.68 5.40
C ILE A 36 6.03 -2.99 5.78
N PHE A 37 5.20 -3.23 4.76
CA PHE A 37 3.79 -3.63 4.87
C PHE A 37 3.56 -4.95 4.14
N MET A 38 2.62 -5.75 4.62
CA MET A 38 2.22 -7.02 3.99
C MET A 38 0.84 -6.88 3.38
N VAL A 39 0.68 -7.37 2.14
CA VAL A 39 -0.60 -7.41 1.44
C VAL A 39 -1.49 -8.46 2.08
N THR A 40 -2.60 -8.01 2.67
CA THR A 40 -3.57 -8.88 3.37
C THR A 40 -5.01 -8.67 2.90
N ASN A 41 -5.25 -7.67 2.05
CA ASN A 41 -6.56 -7.35 1.51
C ASN A 41 -6.43 -6.68 0.13
N ASP A 42 -7.56 -6.44 -0.52
CA ASP A 42 -7.67 -5.69 -1.77
C ASP A 42 -8.29 -4.29 -1.56
N CYS A 43 -7.93 -3.36 -2.44
CA CYS A 43 -8.65 -2.10 -2.65
C CYS A 43 -9.30 -2.16 -4.05
N PRO A 44 -10.60 -2.49 -4.15
CA PRO A 44 -11.25 -2.66 -5.45
C PRO A 44 -11.46 -1.31 -6.15
N ILE A 45 -11.42 -1.32 -7.48
CA ILE A 45 -11.71 -0.14 -8.32
C ILE A 45 -13.09 0.45 -7.97
N GLN A 46 -14.10 -0.42 -7.81
CA GLN A 46 -15.45 0.00 -7.48
C GLN A 46 -15.47 0.68 -6.10
N GLY A 47 -15.83 1.96 -6.09
CA GLY A 47 -15.87 2.79 -4.88
C GLY A 47 -14.55 3.51 -4.57
N ASN A 48 -13.42 3.12 -5.19
CA ASN A 48 -12.10 3.71 -4.94
C ASN A 48 -11.41 4.20 -6.23
N PHE A 49 -12.19 4.60 -7.24
CA PHE A 49 -11.71 4.99 -8.58
C PHE A 49 -10.57 6.01 -8.57
N GLU A 50 -10.59 6.95 -7.62
CA GLU A 50 -9.56 7.98 -7.52
C GLU A 50 -8.17 7.38 -7.28
N TRP A 51 -8.06 6.43 -6.35
CA TRP A 51 -6.77 5.97 -5.84
C TRP A 51 -6.40 4.58 -6.37
N CYS A 52 -7.37 3.68 -6.40
CA CYS A 52 -7.22 2.27 -6.80
C CYS A 52 -7.74 2.01 -8.21
N GLY A 53 -8.06 3.06 -8.98
CA GLY A 53 -8.62 2.98 -10.33
C GLY A 53 -7.64 2.58 -11.45
N GLN A 54 -6.50 1.98 -11.13
CA GLN A 54 -5.56 1.46 -12.12
C GLN A 54 -6.21 0.33 -12.92
N SER A 55 -6.23 0.46 -14.25
CA SER A 55 -6.79 -0.56 -15.17
C SER A 55 -5.76 -1.64 -15.55
N GLY A 56 -4.51 -1.50 -15.12
CA GLY A 56 -3.42 -2.43 -15.38
C GLY A 56 -2.46 -2.59 -14.20
N LYS A 57 -1.66 -3.65 -14.24
CA LYS A 57 -0.62 -3.92 -13.22
C LYS A 57 0.55 -2.92 -13.34
N PRO A 58 1.39 -2.78 -12.30
CA PRO A 58 2.62 -1.98 -12.40
C PRO A 58 3.46 -2.32 -13.63
N GLY A 59 4.06 -1.30 -14.25
CA GLY A 59 4.80 -1.40 -15.53
C GLY A 59 3.94 -1.42 -16.80
N SER A 60 2.61 -1.31 -16.70
CA SER A 60 1.71 -1.27 -17.87
C SER A 60 1.32 0.13 -18.35
N ASN A 61 1.86 1.19 -17.72
CA ASN A 61 1.52 2.60 -17.99
C ASN A 61 0.01 2.92 -17.87
N GLN A 62 -0.66 2.32 -16.87
CA GLN A 62 -2.07 2.56 -16.54
C GLN A 62 -2.22 3.11 -15.11
N PRO A 63 -1.81 4.37 -14.84
CA PRO A 63 -1.82 4.93 -13.49
C PRO A 63 -3.24 5.29 -13.02
N ASN A 64 -3.37 5.57 -11.72
CA ASN A 64 -4.55 6.26 -11.18
C ASN A 64 -4.57 7.74 -11.62
N ILE A 65 -5.60 8.49 -11.19
CA ILE A 65 -5.78 9.88 -11.64
C ILE A 65 -4.67 10.83 -11.16
N HIS A 66 -3.85 10.40 -10.20
CA HIS A 66 -2.73 11.16 -9.67
C HIS A 66 -1.38 10.77 -10.29
N GLY A 67 -1.38 9.86 -11.27
CA GLY A 67 -0.17 9.45 -12.00
C GLY A 67 0.60 8.29 -11.37
N TYR A 68 0.07 7.64 -10.32
CA TYR A 68 0.73 6.51 -9.66
C TYR A 68 0.27 5.16 -10.23
N GLU A 69 1.23 4.30 -10.60
CA GLU A 69 0.97 2.97 -11.17
C GLU A 69 0.41 1.95 -10.17
N VAL A 70 0.44 2.25 -8.88
CA VAL A 70 -0.07 1.41 -7.80
C VAL A 70 -0.51 2.28 -6.62
N HIS A 71 -1.47 1.80 -5.85
CA HIS A 71 -1.89 2.40 -4.59
C HIS A 71 -1.87 1.35 -3.48
N PHE A 72 -1.39 1.75 -2.30
CA PHE A 72 -1.40 0.94 -1.10
C PHE A 72 -2.29 1.62 -0.06
N ASP A 73 -3.48 1.06 0.16
CA ASP A 73 -4.33 1.49 1.27
C ASP A 73 -3.81 0.86 2.56
N LEU A 74 -3.48 1.70 3.55
CA LEU A 74 -2.80 1.27 4.75
C LEU A 74 -3.80 1.15 5.90
N GLN A 75 -4.02 -0.07 6.39
CA GLN A 75 -4.82 -0.30 7.58
C GLN A 75 -4.37 0.59 8.74
N ASN A 76 -5.30 1.33 9.34
CA ASN A 76 -5.04 2.31 10.39
C ASN A 76 -6.00 2.21 11.60
N ASN A 77 -6.67 1.07 11.81
CA ASN A 77 -7.61 0.84 12.95
C ASN A 77 -7.01 1.25 14.32
N ARG A 78 -5.72 1.00 14.55
CA ARG A 78 -5.02 1.37 15.80
C ARG A 78 -4.16 2.62 15.67
N GLN A 79 -4.41 3.46 14.67
CA GLN A 79 -3.66 4.68 14.41
C GLN A 79 -2.15 4.42 14.16
N GLN A 80 -1.81 3.20 13.71
CA GLN A 80 -0.43 2.79 13.45
C GLN A 80 0.21 3.48 12.25
N VAL A 81 -0.58 4.14 11.39
CA VAL A 81 -0.09 4.95 10.28
C VAL A 81 -0.04 6.41 10.71
N THR A 82 -1.19 6.97 11.12
CA THR A 82 -1.30 8.41 11.40
C THR A 82 -0.55 8.83 12.66
N ASN A 83 -0.65 8.09 13.76
CA ASN A 83 -0.03 8.50 15.03
C ASN A 83 1.36 7.92 15.21
N THR A 84 1.56 6.65 14.84
CA THR A 84 2.86 6.00 15.03
C THR A 84 3.88 6.39 13.97
N LEU A 85 3.48 6.47 12.70
CA LEU A 85 4.39 6.89 11.62
C LEU A 85 4.32 8.39 11.33
N GLY A 86 3.24 9.06 11.71
CA GLY A 86 3.02 10.46 11.32
C GLY A 86 2.70 10.60 9.84
N TRP A 87 2.19 9.55 9.20
CA TRP A 87 1.92 9.52 7.77
C TRP A 87 0.48 9.97 7.52
N ASP A 88 0.33 11.01 6.69
CA ASP A 88 -0.94 11.51 6.17
C ASP A 88 -0.85 11.53 4.64
N ASN A 89 -1.20 10.39 4.04
CA ASN A 89 -1.12 10.10 2.60
C ASN A 89 0.19 10.58 1.93
N PRO A 90 1.37 10.17 2.45
CA PRO A 90 2.63 10.56 1.85
C PRO A 90 2.81 9.88 0.49
N GLU A 91 3.38 10.61 -0.46
CA GLU A 91 3.95 9.99 -1.65
C GLU A 91 5.16 9.13 -1.23
N CYS A 92 5.25 7.92 -1.80
CA CYS A 92 6.28 6.95 -1.49
C CYS A 92 6.87 6.34 -2.77
N THR A 93 8.16 6.01 -2.74
CA THR A 93 8.68 4.94 -3.60
C THR A 93 8.33 3.59 -2.99
N TRP A 94 8.26 2.55 -3.83
CA TRP A 94 7.88 1.20 -3.41
C TRP A 94 8.78 0.15 -4.05
N GLU A 95 9.02 -0.94 -3.32
CA GLU A 95 9.69 -2.14 -3.84
C GLU A 95 9.19 -3.39 -3.11
N ILE A 96 9.15 -4.52 -3.80
CA ILE A 96 8.86 -5.82 -3.18
C ILE A 96 10.10 -6.26 -2.40
N VAL A 97 9.88 -6.70 -1.16
CA VAL A 97 10.94 -7.18 -0.26
C VAL A 97 10.56 -8.50 0.40
N ALA A 98 11.55 -9.21 0.92
CA ALA A 98 11.28 -10.35 1.79
C ALA A 98 10.49 -9.88 3.02
N CYS A 99 9.43 -10.61 3.38
CA CYS A 99 8.68 -10.31 4.59
C CYS A 99 9.54 -10.53 5.84
N PRO A 100 9.48 -9.59 6.82
CA PRO A 100 9.96 -9.85 8.17
C PRO A 100 9.37 -11.14 8.72
N TRP A 101 10.17 -11.89 9.48
CA TRP A 101 9.81 -13.23 9.96
C TRP A 101 8.44 -13.29 10.66
N TYR A 102 8.08 -12.25 11.42
CA TYR A 102 6.82 -12.20 12.16
C TYR A 102 5.62 -12.03 11.23
N LEU A 103 5.72 -11.22 10.16
CA LEU A 103 4.66 -11.08 9.16
C LEU A 103 4.50 -12.39 8.36
N ALA A 104 5.61 -12.98 7.94
CA ALA A 104 5.59 -14.26 7.23
C ALA A 104 4.95 -15.38 8.08
N ASN A 105 5.24 -15.40 9.39
CA ASN A 105 4.60 -16.36 10.30
C ASN A 105 3.12 -16.06 10.53
N HIS A 106 2.71 -14.80 10.63
CA HIS A 106 1.29 -14.45 10.73
C HIS A 106 0.51 -14.87 9.48
N TYR A 107 1.10 -14.67 8.29
CA TYR A 107 0.42 -14.99 7.03
C TYR A 107 0.06 -16.47 6.90
N LYS A 108 0.84 -17.39 7.50
CA LYS A 108 0.54 -18.84 7.55
C LYS A 108 -0.78 -19.18 8.24
N SER A 109 -1.37 -18.25 8.99
CA SER A 109 -2.68 -18.43 9.61
C SER A 109 -3.85 -17.96 8.72
N CYS A 110 -3.56 -17.30 7.60
CA CYS A 110 -4.56 -16.84 6.64
C CYS A 110 -5.00 -18.00 5.72
N GLU A 111 -6.28 -18.02 5.32
CA GLU A 111 -6.81 -19.05 4.41
C GLU A 111 -6.08 -19.09 3.05
N CYS A 112 -5.60 -17.94 2.59
CA CYS A 112 -4.91 -17.79 1.31
C CYS A 112 -3.38 -18.02 1.37
N SER A 113 -2.86 -18.59 2.46
CA SER A 113 -1.41 -18.73 2.69
C SER A 113 -0.70 -19.66 1.72
#